data_AF-A0A179DR80-F1
#
_entry.id   AF-A0A179DR80-F1
#
_cell.length_a   1.000
_cell.length_b   1.000
_cell.length_c   1.000
_cell.angle_alpha   90.00
_cell.angle_beta   90.00
_cell.angle_gamma   90.00
#
_symmetry.space_group_name_H-M   'P 1'
#
loop_
_entity.id
_entity.type
_entity.pdbx_description
1 polymer ?
#
loop_
_entity_poly.entity_id
_entity_poly.type
_entity_poly.pdbx_seq_one_letter_code
_entity_poly.pdbx_strand_id
1 'polypeptide(L)'
;MCEHLIGLETELKEKGIKETFRGKAWSENCREWVYYDCVLNLEKINNRYNFPDCVKIHINDDNKSGMESGFYCEVCKDAIMGIHAYFGENKIKVQ
;
A
#
# COMPACT_ATOMS: atom_id res chain seq x y z
N MET A 1 -4.43 -11.39 0.93
CA MET A 1 -4.90 -10.03 0.63
C MET A 1 -6.41 -10.04 0.74
N CYS A 2 -7.00 -9.03 1.36
CA CYS A 2 -8.44 -8.95 1.55
C CYS A 2 -9.17 -8.49 0.28
N GLU A 3 -10.47 -8.77 0.21
CA GLU A 3 -11.32 -8.38 -0.92
C GLU A 3 -11.38 -6.87 -1.17
N HIS A 4 -11.17 -6.06 -0.12
CA HIS A 4 -11.15 -4.60 -0.24
C HIS A 4 -9.89 -4.06 -0.95
N LEU A 5 -8.78 -4.82 -0.92
CA LEU A 5 -7.48 -4.42 -1.48
C LEU A 5 -7.04 -5.28 -2.67
N ILE A 6 -7.73 -6.40 -2.95
CA ILE A 6 -7.34 -7.35 -4.00
C ILE A 6 -7.34 -6.71 -5.40
N GLY A 7 -8.22 -5.74 -5.65
CA GLY A 7 -8.27 -5.01 -6.92
C GLY A 7 -6.96 -4.24 -7.18
N LEU A 8 -6.51 -3.47 -6.18
CA LEU A 8 -5.24 -2.75 -6.26
C LEU A 8 -4.05 -3.72 -6.35
N GLU A 9 -4.04 -4.80 -5.58
CA GLU A 9 -2.97 -5.82 -5.66
C GLU A 9 -2.86 -6.41 -7.07
N THR A 10 -4.00 -6.73 -7.67
CA THR A 10 -4.08 -7.32 -9.01
C THR A 10 -3.53 -6.35 -10.05
N GLU A 11 -3.93 -5.08 -10.01
CA GLU A 11 -3.41 -4.06 -10.92
C GLU A 11 -1.89 -3.90 -10.81
N LEU A 12 -1.34 -3.90 -9.59
CA LEU A 12 0.10 -3.79 -9.37
C LEU A 12 0.85 -4.99 -9.97
N LYS A 13 0.31 -6.19 -9.80
CA LYS A 13 0.85 -7.42 -10.40
C LYS A 13 0.76 -7.41 -11.93
N GLU A 14 -0.37 -6.98 -12.49
CA GLU A 14 -0.58 -6.87 -13.95
C GLU A 14 0.35 -5.83 -14.60
N LYS A 15 0.63 -4.74 -13.88
CA LYS A 15 1.61 -3.73 -14.29
C LYS A 15 3.07 -4.20 -14.11
N GLY A 16 3.29 -5.42 -13.61
CA GLY A 16 4.62 -5.97 -13.37
C GLY A 16 5.39 -5.23 -12.28
N ILE A 17 4.69 -4.55 -11.36
CA ILE A 17 5.34 -3.85 -10.25
C ILE A 17 5.95 -4.88 -9.31
N LYS A 18 7.23 -4.73 -9.02
CA LYS A 18 7.97 -5.66 -8.17
C LYS A 18 7.46 -5.60 -6.73
N GLU A 19 6.99 -6.73 -6.22
CA GLU A 19 6.79 -6.95 -4.79
C GLU A 19 8.16 -7.02 -4.09
N THR A 20 8.37 -6.22 -3.05
CA THR A 20 9.63 -6.14 -2.30
C THR A 20 9.56 -6.92 -0.99
N PHE A 21 8.39 -6.98 -0.38
CA PHE A 21 8.16 -7.71 0.87
C PHE A 21 6.69 -8.10 1.01
N ARG A 22 6.44 -9.25 1.61
CA ARG A 22 5.12 -9.72 2.02
C ARG A 22 5.22 -10.43 3.35
N GLY A 23 4.44 -10.01 4.33
CA GLY A 23 4.41 -10.64 5.64
C GLY A 23 3.72 -9.82 6.71
N LYS A 24 4.00 -10.16 7.96
CA LYS A 24 3.53 -9.41 9.13
C LYS A 24 4.60 -8.40 9.52
N ALA A 25 4.40 -7.13 9.17
CA ALA A 25 5.30 -6.07 9.59
C ALA A 25 5.26 -5.85 11.12
N TRP A 26 4.11 -6.12 11.77
CA TRP A 26 3.91 -5.97 13.21
C TRP A 26 3.15 -7.17 13.80
N SER A 27 3.56 -7.64 14.98
CA SER A 27 3.15 -8.95 15.52
C SER A 27 1.71 -9.06 16.01
N GLU A 28 1.09 -7.95 16.44
CA GLU A 28 -0.21 -8.02 17.14
C GLU A 28 -1.41 -7.50 16.34
N ASN A 29 -1.21 -6.80 15.21
CA ASN A 29 -2.29 -6.15 14.46
C ASN A 29 -2.13 -6.21 12.92
N CYS A 30 -1.35 -7.15 12.40
CA CYS A 30 -1.16 -7.33 10.96
C CYS A 30 -1.44 -8.78 10.55
N ARG A 31 -2.34 -8.96 9.58
CA ARG A 31 -2.57 -10.26 8.94
C ARG A 31 -1.61 -10.43 7.77
N GLU A 32 -1.68 -9.55 6.76
CA GLU A 32 -0.76 -9.57 5.62
C GLU A 32 -0.52 -8.17 5.07
N TRP A 33 0.73 -7.70 5.11
CA TRP A 33 1.17 -6.45 4.51
C TRP A 33 2.06 -6.77 3.32
N VAL A 34 1.77 -6.15 2.18
CA VAL A 34 2.51 -6.33 0.93
C VAL A 34 3.10 -4.99 0.52
N TYR A 35 4.38 -5.00 0.18
CA TYR A 35 5.15 -3.82 -0.19
C TYR A 35 5.57 -3.94 -1.65
N TYR A 36 5.44 -2.84 -2.39
CA TYR A 36 5.77 -2.77 -3.82
C TYR A 36 6.81 -1.68 -4.08
N ASP A 37 7.71 -1.92 -5.06
CA ASP A 37 8.74 -0.97 -5.51
C ASP A 37 8.16 0.15 -6.40
N CYS A 38 7.19 0.90 -5.86
CA CYS A 38 6.50 1.98 -6.57
C CYS A 38 6.05 3.07 -5.61
N VAL A 39 5.70 4.24 -6.14
CA VAL A 39 5.01 5.31 -5.40
C VAL A 39 3.53 5.25 -5.77
N LEU A 40 2.68 5.10 -4.76
CA LEU A 40 1.23 5.09 -4.93
C LEU A 40 0.69 6.53 -4.86
N ASN A 41 -0.03 6.96 -5.90
CA ASN A 41 -0.81 8.19 -5.83
C ASN A 41 -2.10 7.92 -5.06
N LEU A 42 -2.04 8.10 -3.74
CA LEU A 42 -3.12 7.72 -2.82
C LEU A 42 -4.44 8.40 -3.16
N GLU A 43 -4.42 9.69 -3.52
CA GLU A 43 -5.62 10.44 -3.89
C GLU A 43 -6.28 9.86 -5.16
N LYS A 44 -5.51 9.69 -6.24
CA LYS A 44 -6.05 9.17 -7.51
C LYS A 44 -6.54 7.73 -7.38
N ILE A 45 -5.78 6.90 -6.69
CA ILE A 45 -6.15 5.50 -6.47
C ILE A 45 -7.41 5.43 -5.60
N ASN A 46 -7.50 6.21 -4.53
CA ASN A 46 -8.69 6.24 -3.67
C ASN A 46 -9.93 6.69 -4.44
N ASN A 47 -9.81 7.72 -5.29
CA ASN A 47 -10.91 8.20 -6.12
C ASN A 47 -11.34 7.18 -7.19
N ARG A 48 -10.39 6.42 -7.77
CA ARG A 48 -10.70 5.41 -8.80
C ARG A 48 -11.36 4.16 -8.22
N TYR A 49 -10.80 3.63 -7.15
CA TYR A 49 -11.29 2.41 -6.52
C TYR A 49 -12.50 2.65 -5.62
N ASN A 50 -12.70 3.90 -5.17
CA ASN A 50 -13.75 4.29 -4.24
C ASN A 50 -13.85 3.29 -3.08
N PHE A 51 -12.72 3.09 -2.39
CA PHE A 51 -12.60 2.07 -1.36
C PHE A 51 -13.65 2.28 -0.26
N PRO A 52 -14.12 1.19 0.38
CA PRO A 52 -15.00 1.30 1.53
C PRO A 52 -14.30 2.00 2.70
N ASP A 53 -15.08 2.57 3.62
CA ASP A 53 -14.58 3.34 4.78
C ASP A 53 -13.59 2.57 5.65
N CYS A 54 -13.59 1.24 5.62
CA CYS A 54 -12.65 0.40 6.36
C CYS A 54 -11.22 0.44 5.80
N VAL A 55 -11.02 0.92 4.58
CA VAL A 55 -9.70 1.13 3.97
C VAL A 55 -9.26 2.56 4.24
N LYS A 56 -8.19 2.71 4.99
CA LYS A 56 -7.59 4.00 5.33
C LYS A 56 -6.29 4.20 4.59
N ILE A 57 -6.02 5.46 4.25
CA ILE A 57 -4.69 5.89 3.84
C ILE A 57 -3.76 5.70 5.04
N HIS A 58 -2.66 4.99 4.82
CA HIS A 58 -1.58 4.84 5.77
C HIS A 58 -0.35 5.56 5.23
N ILE A 59 0.21 6.46 6.03
CA ILE A 59 1.42 7.20 5.70
C ILE A 59 2.33 7.09 6.92
N ASN A 60 3.53 6.55 6.73
CA ASN A 60 4.57 6.55 7.74
C ASN A 60 5.57 7.66 7.40
N ASP A 61 5.46 8.76 8.14
CA ASP A 61 6.34 9.94 8.01
C ASP A 61 7.55 9.88 8.97
N ASP A 62 7.70 8.80 9.74
CA ASP A 62 8.80 8.66 10.68
C ASP A 62 10.08 8.26 9.95
N ASN A 63 10.98 9.25 9.80
CA ASN A 63 12.31 9.09 9.18
C ASN A 63 13.19 7.99 9.79
N LYS A 64 12.84 7.41 10.94
CA LYS A 64 13.57 6.31 11.58
C LYS A 64 12.87 4.95 11.45
N SER A 65 11.56 4.93 11.22
CA SER A 65 10.72 3.74 11.43
C SER A 65 10.11 3.18 10.14
N GLY A 66 10.14 3.92 9.04
CA GLY A 66 9.71 3.44 7.72
C GLY A 66 9.32 4.60 6.80
N MET A 67 9.58 4.46 5.51
CA MET A 67 9.32 5.49 4.49
C MET A 67 8.29 4.97 3.49
N GLU A 68 7.11 4.60 4.01
CA GLU A 68 6.07 3.92 3.24
C GLU A 68 4.76 4.70 3.26
N SER A 69 4.02 4.58 2.15
CA SER A 69 2.65 5.08 2.08
C SER A 69 1.78 4.17 1.22
N GLY A 70 0.51 4.04 1.60
CA GLY A 70 -0.37 3.08 0.97
C GLY A 70 -1.75 3.02 1.60
N PHE A 71 -2.36 1.84 1.49
CA PHE A 71 -3.72 1.57 1.93
C PHE A 71 -3.73 0.43 2.94
N TYR A 72 -4.46 0.63 4.03
CA TYR A 72 -4.59 -0.32 5.12
C TYR A 72 -6.07 -0.56 5.41
N CYS A 73 -6.48 -1.83 5.42
CA CYS A 73 -7.83 -2.22 5.81
C CYS A 73 -7.89 -2.48 7.31
N GLU A 74 -8.58 -1.62 8.06
CA GLU A 74 -8.67 -1.71 9.52
C GLU A 74 -9.46 -2.93 10.01
N VAL A 75 -10.37 -3.46 9.19
CA VAL A 75 -11.18 -4.66 9.51
C VAL A 75 -10.37 -5.93 9.27
N CYS A 76 -9.74 -6.06 8.10
CA CYS A 76 -9.02 -7.28 7.73
C CYS A 76 -7.58 -7.31 8.24
N LYS A 77 -7.05 -6.16 8.65
CA LYS A 77 -5.65 -5.98 9.07
C LYS A 77 -4.63 -6.26 7.96
N ASP A 78 -5.05 -6.06 6.71
CA ASP A 78 -4.21 -6.21 5.50
C ASP A 78 -3.79 -4.84 4.98
N ALA A 79 -2.62 -4.76 4.34
CA ALA A 79 -2.14 -3.52 3.74
C ALA A 79 -1.42 -3.73 2.41
N ILE A 80 -1.50 -2.71 1.56
CA ILE A 80 -0.65 -2.52 0.38
C ILE A 80 0.12 -1.23 0.58
N MET A 81 1.44 -1.34 0.62
CA MET A 81 2.35 -0.22 0.80
C MET A 81 3.21 -0.01 -0.44
N GLY A 82 3.45 1.25 -0.77
CA GLY A 82 4.50 1.69 -1.68
C GLY A 82 5.55 2.51 -0.93
N ILE A 83 6.49 3.04 -1.69
CA ILE A 83 7.50 3.99 -1.23
C ILE A 83 6.83 5.35 -1.05
N HIS A 84 7.15 6.01 0.06
CA HIS A 84 6.68 7.36 0.33
C HIS A 84 7.15 8.33 -0.78
N ALA A 85 6.25 9.21 -1.25
CA ALA A 85 6.45 10.02 -2.45
C ALA A 85 7.71 10.92 -2.38
N TYR A 86 8.08 11.39 -1.18
CA TYR A 86 9.28 12.19 -0.95
C TYR A 86 10.58 11.43 -1.27
N PHE A 87 10.62 10.11 -1.08
CA PHE A 87 11.82 9.29 -1.29
C PHE A 87 11.82 8.55 -2.63
N GLY A 88 10.65 8.47 -3.28
CA GLY A 88 10.43 7.71 -4.51
C GLY A 88 10.51 8.53 -5.79
N GLU A 89 11.24 9.65 -5.85
CA GLU A 89 11.27 10.54 -7.03
C GLU A 89 11.62 9.81 -8.34
N ASN A 90 12.49 8.79 -8.27
CA ASN A 90 12.92 7.98 -9.42
C ASN A 90 12.13 6.67 -9.60
N LYS A 91 11.04 6.48 -8.85
CA LYS A 91 10.26 5.24 -8.85
C LYS A 91 9.02 5.35 -9.74
N ILE A 92 8.51 4.19 -10.15
CA ILE A 92 7.28 4.10 -10.95
C ILE A 92 6.13 4.67 -10.13
N LYS A 93 5.40 5.64 -10.70
CA LYS A 93 4.22 6.24 -10.08
C LYS A 93 2.97 5.51 -10.55
N VAL A 94 2.25 4.91 -9.62
CA VAL A 94 0.96 4.24 -9.89
C VAL A 94 -0.16 5.20 -9.51
N GLN A 95 -1.15 5.32 -10.38
CA GLN A 95 -2.30 6.22 -10.26
C GLN A 95 -3.52 5.56 -10.85
#